data_AF-A0A936DQA0-F1
#
_entry.id   AF-A0A936DQA0-F1
#
_cell.length_a   1.000
_cell.length_b   1.000
_cell.length_c   1.000
_cell.angle_alpha   90.00
_cell.angle_beta   90.00
_cell.angle_gamma   90.00
#
_symmetry.space_group_name_H-M   'P 1'
#
loop_
_entity.id
_entity.type
_entity.pdbx_description
1 polymer ?
#
loop_
_entity_poly.entity_id
_entity_poly.type
_entity_poly.pdbx_seq_one_letter_code
_entity_poly.pdbx_strand_id
1 'polypeptide(L)'
;MQGWNLLAQNYVYCIGLSFHPKNNYFREKAAYMATMDVFKETGKKWWKWTKRIILLLLLIGLAFLLFVLFANYSEGSRTGFVTKISHKGFVFKTYEGELNFGFFSGSANNGKPADNVWYFSVINSEVARQVEEASKAGSKVTLHYKEKYLKIAFRGETTYLVYKVEPEFATKPAAAPN
;
A
#
# COMPACT_ATOMS: atom_id res chain seq x y z
N MET A 1 -8.86 -9.81 57.93
CA MET A 1 -8.15 -11.09 57.70
C MET A 1 -6.66 -10.92 58.05
N GLN A 2 -6.36 -10.75 59.34
CA GLN A 2 -5.01 -10.47 59.87
C GLN A 2 -4.60 -11.52 60.92
N GLY A 3 -4.68 -12.81 60.56
CA GLY A 3 -4.43 -13.91 61.51
C GLY A 3 -3.38 -14.96 61.08
N TRP A 4 -2.89 -14.89 59.84
CA TRP A 4 -2.07 -15.96 59.25
C TRP A 4 -0.57 -15.63 59.12
N ASN A 5 -0.16 -14.37 59.31
CA ASN A 5 1.24 -13.96 59.20
C ASN A 5 2.07 -14.18 60.48
N LEU A 6 1.44 -14.35 61.64
CA LEU A 6 2.15 -14.48 62.93
C LEU A 6 2.58 -15.92 63.25
N LEU A 7 1.94 -16.94 62.67
CA LEU A 7 2.29 -18.33 62.92
C LEU A 7 3.47 -18.81 62.07
N ALA A 8 3.69 -18.20 60.88
CA ALA A 8 4.84 -18.53 60.03
C ALA A 8 6.16 -17.94 60.55
N GLN A 9 6.13 -16.84 61.31
CA GLN A 9 7.33 -16.26 61.92
C GLN A 9 7.77 -16.96 63.21
N ASN A 10 6.86 -17.64 63.93
CA ASN A 10 7.17 -18.25 65.23
C ASN A 10 7.67 -19.70 65.15
N TYR A 11 7.43 -20.44 64.06
CA TYR A 11 7.94 -21.82 63.95
C TYR A 11 9.45 -21.91 63.66
N VAL A 12 10.07 -20.81 63.24
CA VAL A 12 11.51 -20.75 62.93
C VAL A 12 12.36 -20.53 64.19
N TYR A 13 11.76 -20.20 65.35
CA TYR A 13 12.50 -19.84 66.56
C TYR A 13 12.73 -20.98 67.58
N CYS A 14 12.19 -22.19 67.37
CA CYS A 14 12.32 -23.29 68.34
C CYS A 14 13.29 -24.42 67.96
N ILE A 15 14.05 -24.30 66.87
CA ILE A 15 15.13 -25.24 66.57
C ILE A 15 16.34 -24.40 66.20
N GLY A 16 17.29 -24.29 67.13
CA GLY A 16 18.56 -23.58 66.97
C GLY A 16 19.48 -24.23 65.93
N LEU A 17 19.04 -24.22 64.67
CA LEU A 17 19.83 -24.51 63.49
C LEU A 17 19.69 -23.30 62.58
N SER A 18 20.38 -22.23 62.95
CA SER A 18 20.88 -21.26 61.98
C SER A 18 21.73 -22.04 61.00
N PHE A 19 21.11 -22.59 59.95
CA PHE A 19 21.82 -23.15 58.81
C PHE A 19 22.43 -21.96 58.08
N HIS A 20 23.52 -21.44 58.63
CA HIS A 20 24.41 -20.53 57.94
C HIS A 20 25.14 -21.40 56.91
N PRO A 21 24.82 -21.32 55.61
CA PRO A 21 25.55 -22.09 54.61
C PRO A 21 27.00 -21.59 54.63
N LYS A 22 27.89 -22.34 55.26
CA LYS A 22 29.34 -22.05 55.39
C LYS A 22 30.11 -22.17 54.06
N ASN A 23 29.41 -22.32 52.93
CA ASN A 23 30.02 -22.52 51.63
C ASN A 23 29.54 -21.46 50.64
N ASN A 24 30.51 -20.70 50.13
CA ASN A 24 30.34 -19.51 49.28
C ASN A 24 29.51 -19.82 48.02
N TYR A 25 29.61 -21.06 47.54
CA TYR A 25 28.92 -21.59 46.38
C TYR A 25 27.38 -21.46 46.45
N PHE A 26 26.76 -21.77 47.59
CA PHE A 26 25.30 -21.72 47.70
C PHE A 26 24.77 -20.28 47.76
N ARG A 27 25.55 -19.35 48.33
CA ARG A 27 25.21 -17.91 48.34
C ARG A 27 25.36 -17.29 46.97
N GLU A 28 26.44 -17.60 46.25
CA GLU A 28 26.67 -17.14 44.87
C GLU A 28 25.60 -17.66 43.91
N LYS A 29 25.23 -18.95 44.01
CA LYS A 29 24.17 -19.53 43.18
C LYS A 29 22.80 -18.90 43.46
N ALA A 30 22.46 -18.62 44.72
CA ALA A 30 21.21 -17.94 45.05
C ALA A 30 21.16 -16.50 44.50
N ALA A 31 22.28 -15.75 44.58
CA ALA A 31 22.40 -14.42 43.98
C ALA A 31 22.29 -14.47 42.45
N TYR A 32 22.88 -15.48 41.81
CA TYR A 32 22.76 -15.70 40.37
C TYR A 32 21.31 -16.03 39.96
N MET A 33 20.61 -16.89 40.70
CA MET A 33 19.21 -17.21 40.40
C MET A 33 18.29 -16.00 40.59
N ALA A 34 18.49 -15.21 41.65
CA ALA A 34 17.73 -13.98 41.88
C ALA A 34 17.95 -12.94 40.77
N THR A 35 19.18 -12.77 40.29
CA THR A 35 19.45 -11.87 39.15
C THR A 35 18.81 -12.40 37.86
N MET A 36 18.89 -13.71 37.59
CA MET A 36 18.25 -14.32 36.42
C MET A 36 16.73 -14.18 36.39
N ASP A 37 16.05 -14.30 37.54
CA ASP A 37 14.60 -14.15 37.61
C ASP A 37 14.18 -12.70 37.32
N VAL A 38 14.94 -11.71 37.82
CA VAL A 38 14.74 -10.30 37.47
C VAL A 38 14.94 -10.06 35.96
N PHE A 39 15.98 -10.65 35.35
CA PHE A 39 16.19 -10.56 33.90
C PHE A 39 15.06 -11.23 33.10
N LYS A 40 14.57 -12.39 33.53
CA LYS A 40 13.46 -13.11 32.88
C LYS A 40 12.14 -12.35 32.98
N GLU A 41 11.79 -11.81 34.15
CA GLU A 41 10.58 -11.02 34.34
C GLU A 41 10.63 -9.71 33.55
N THR A 42 11.79 -9.07 33.51
CA THR A 42 12.04 -7.91 32.65
C THR A 42 11.86 -8.30 31.19
N GLY A 43 12.51 -9.36 30.72
CA GLY A 43 12.40 -9.86 29.35
C GLY A 43 10.96 -10.18 28.92
N LYS A 44 10.15 -10.81 29.79
CA LYS A 44 8.73 -11.08 29.50
C LYS A 44 7.92 -9.79 29.30
N LYS A 45 8.16 -8.77 30.14
CA LYS A 45 7.52 -7.46 29.99
C LYS A 45 7.90 -6.84 28.66
N TRP A 46 9.19 -6.74 28.36
CA TRP A 46 9.70 -6.17 27.11
C TRP A 46 9.17 -6.92 25.88
N TRP A 47 9.15 -8.24 25.91
CA TRP A 47 8.59 -9.07 24.83
C TRP A 47 7.12 -8.78 24.54
N LYS A 48 6.30 -8.51 25.57
CA LYS A 48 4.91 -8.07 25.39
C LYS A 48 4.83 -6.72 24.66
N TRP A 49 5.69 -5.76 25.00
CA TRP A 49 5.74 -4.45 24.34
C TRP A 49 6.26 -4.56 22.89
N THR A 50 7.32 -5.33 22.67
CA THR A 50 7.87 -5.58 21.33
C THR A 50 6.82 -6.22 20.42
N LYS A 51 6.08 -7.23 20.88
CA LYS A 51 4.98 -7.83 20.12
C LYS A 51 3.90 -6.82 19.73
N ARG A 52 3.53 -5.92 20.65
CA ARG A 52 2.54 -4.86 20.37
C ARG A 52 3.05 -3.87 19.32
N ILE A 53 4.32 -3.48 19.39
CA ILE A 53 4.94 -2.59 18.41
C ILE A 53 4.99 -3.26 17.04
N ILE A 54 5.42 -4.52 16.96
CA ILE A 54 5.45 -5.28 15.70
C ILE A 54 4.03 -5.38 15.13
N LEU A 55 3.03 -5.71 15.95
CA LEU A 55 1.64 -5.74 15.50
C LEU A 55 1.17 -4.39 14.97
N LEU A 56 1.49 -3.30 15.66
CA LEU A 56 1.13 -1.95 15.23
C LEU A 56 1.79 -1.59 13.89
N LEU A 57 3.08 -1.88 13.73
CA LEU A 57 3.79 -1.65 12.47
C LEU A 57 3.22 -2.48 11.32
N LEU A 58 2.85 -3.73 11.58
CA LEU A 58 2.16 -4.58 10.59
C LEU A 58 0.81 -4.00 10.18
N LEU A 59 0.03 -3.51 11.14
CA LEU A 59 -1.27 -2.87 10.86
C LEU A 59 -1.11 -1.58 10.05
N ILE A 60 -0.13 -0.74 10.40
CA ILE A 60 0.17 0.50 9.66
C ILE A 60 0.66 0.16 8.24
N GLY A 61 1.55 -0.83 8.10
CA GLY A 61 2.05 -1.29 6.81
C GLY A 61 0.93 -1.84 5.93
N LEU A 62 0.00 -2.62 6.51
CA LEU A 62 -1.17 -3.13 5.81
C LEU A 62 -2.11 -2.00 5.37
N ALA A 63 -2.39 -1.04 6.25
CA ALA A 63 -3.23 0.12 5.93
C ALA A 63 -2.61 0.96 4.80
N PHE A 64 -1.29 1.19 4.85
CA PHE A 64 -0.57 1.90 3.79
C PHE A 64 -0.61 1.14 2.46
N LEU A 65 -0.42 -0.19 2.48
CA LEU A 65 -0.50 -1.02 1.29
C LEU A 65 -1.91 -0.94 0.67
N LEU A 66 -2.97 -1.05 1.48
CA LEU A 66 -4.35 -0.91 1.00
C LEU A 66 -4.59 0.49 0.43
N PHE A 67 -4.11 1.54 1.09
CA PHE A 67 -4.20 2.90 0.58
C PHE A 67 -3.57 3.03 -0.81
N VAL A 68 -2.31 2.59 -0.98
CA VAL A 68 -1.61 2.63 -2.27
C VAL A 68 -2.33 1.79 -3.34
N LEU A 69 -2.91 0.66 -2.95
CA LEU A 69 -3.61 -0.22 -3.89
C LEU A 69 -4.93 0.38 -4.36
N PHE A 70 -5.72 0.97 -3.47
CA PHE A 70 -7.11 1.36 -3.79
C PHE A 70 -7.30 2.85 -4.06
N ALA A 71 -6.53 3.73 -3.41
CA ALA A 71 -6.67 5.17 -3.58
C ALA A 71 -6.31 5.61 -5.01
N ASN A 72 -7.08 6.57 -5.53
CA ASN A 72 -6.80 7.28 -6.76
C ASN A 72 -6.27 8.66 -6.38
N TYR A 73 -5.21 9.11 -7.05
CA TYR A 73 -4.71 10.48 -6.92
C TYR A 73 -5.66 11.47 -7.60
N SER A 74 -6.09 11.14 -8.81
CA SER A 74 -7.03 11.94 -9.58
C SER A 74 -7.97 11.03 -10.39
N GLU A 75 -9.15 11.55 -10.73
CA GLU A 75 -10.05 10.96 -11.70
C GLU A 75 -10.40 12.03 -12.73
N GLY A 76 -10.44 11.65 -14.00
CA GLY A 76 -10.69 12.63 -15.06
C GLY A 76 -10.90 11.98 -16.43
N SER A 77 -11.04 12.82 -17.44
CA SER A 77 -11.24 12.43 -18.82
C SER A 77 -10.33 13.21 -19.75
N ARG A 78 -9.83 12.56 -20.80
CA ARG A 78 -9.02 13.17 -21.86
C ARG A 78 -9.58 12.78 -23.22
N THR A 79 -9.67 13.74 -24.12
CA THR A 79 -10.24 13.55 -25.45
C THR A 79 -9.18 13.71 -26.52
N GLY A 80 -9.14 12.81 -27.50
CA GLY A 80 -8.17 12.83 -28.58
C GLY A 80 -8.34 11.66 -29.55
N PHE A 81 -7.28 11.38 -30.30
CA PHE A 81 -7.19 10.26 -31.24
C PHE A 81 -6.21 9.22 -30.72
N VAL A 82 -6.61 7.95 -30.69
CA VAL A 82 -5.72 6.87 -30.25
C VAL A 82 -4.79 6.52 -31.41
N THR A 83 -3.51 6.84 -31.28
CA THR A 83 -2.50 6.62 -32.32
C THR A 83 -1.89 5.22 -32.24
N LYS A 84 -1.86 4.63 -31.05
CA LYS A 84 -1.29 3.31 -30.82
C LYS A 84 -1.92 2.66 -29.60
N ILE A 85 -2.05 1.34 -29.66
CA ILE A 85 -2.32 0.48 -28.52
C ILE A 85 -1.50 -0.80 -28.69
N SER A 86 -0.88 -1.29 -27.63
CA SER A 86 -0.01 -2.46 -27.67
C SER A 86 -0.16 -3.29 -26.41
N HIS A 87 -0.35 -4.60 -26.57
CA HIS A 87 -0.41 -5.53 -25.46
C HIS A 87 1.00 -5.98 -25.08
N LYS A 88 1.53 -5.46 -23.96
CA LYS A 88 2.93 -5.70 -23.54
C LYS A 88 3.03 -5.92 -22.03
N GLY A 89 4.18 -6.43 -21.60
CA GLY A 89 4.47 -6.77 -20.20
C GLY A 89 5.19 -8.11 -20.08
N PHE A 90 6.01 -8.26 -19.01
CA PHE A 90 6.82 -9.46 -18.79
C PHE A 90 6.05 -10.56 -18.06
N VAL A 91 5.61 -10.28 -16.82
CA VAL A 91 4.82 -11.22 -15.99
C VAL A 91 3.32 -10.97 -16.16
N PHE A 92 2.92 -9.69 -16.06
CA PHE A 92 1.54 -9.25 -16.21
C PHE A 92 1.46 -8.46 -17.51
N LYS A 93 0.64 -8.92 -18.45
CA LYS A 93 0.41 -8.20 -19.69
C LYS A 93 -0.71 -7.18 -19.50
N THR A 94 -0.49 -5.99 -20.00
CA THR A 94 -1.43 -4.87 -20.00
C THR A 94 -1.47 -4.24 -21.38
N TYR A 95 -2.55 -3.54 -21.68
CA TYR A 95 -2.66 -2.79 -22.93
C TYR A 95 -2.16 -1.37 -22.69
N GLU A 96 -1.16 -0.96 -23.45
CA GLU A 96 -0.49 0.32 -23.30
C GLU A 96 -0.75 1.15 -24.55
N GLY A 97 -1.33 2.33 -24.36
CA GLY A 97 -1.82 3.16 -25.44
C GLY A 97 -1.24 4.58 -25.45
N GLU A 98 -1.32 5.19 -26.62
CA GLU A 98 -0.93 6.57 -26.89
C GLU A 98 -2.15 7.32 -27.43
N LEU A 99 -2.53 8.40 -26.74
CA LEU A 99 -3.58 9.32 -27.14
C LEU A 99 -2.92 10.61 -27.64
N ASN A 100 -3.25 11.01 -28.85
CA ASN A 100 -2.82 12.29 -29.40
C ASN A 100 -3.96 13.31 -29.32
N PHE A 101 -3.70 14.47 -28.73
CA PHE A 101 -4.69 15.56 -28.62
C PHE A 101 -4.99 16.24 -29.97
N GLY A 102 -4.25 15.90 -31.03
CA GLY A 102 -4.28 16.56 -32.32
C GLY A 102 -3.27 17.70 -32.38
N PHE A 103 -3.18 18.35 -33.55
CA PHE A 103 -2.30 19.50 -33.74
C PHE A 103 -3.00 20.76 -33.20
N PHE A 104 -2.89 21.01 -31.90
CA PHE A 104 -3.24 22.33 -31.37
C PHE A 104 -2.15 23.32 -31.80
N SER A 105 -2.45 24.14 -32.80
CA SER A 105 -1.61 25.22 -33.33
C SER A 105 -1.49 26.43 -32.39
N GLY A 106 -1.79 26.29 -31.10
CA GLY A 106 -1.98 27.42 -30.20
C GLY A 106 -1.66 27.13 -28.76
N SER A 107 -0.39 26.88 -28.43
CA SER A 107 0.31 27.47 -27.28
C SER A 107 1.68 26.79 -27.16
N ALA A 108 2.61 27.21 -28.02
CA ALA A 108 4.03 27.01 -27.77
C ALA A 108 4.43 27.93 -26.61
N ASN A 109 4.15 27.50 -25.37
CA ASN A 109 4.77 28.12 -24.21
C ASN A 109 6.27 27.82 -24.30
N ASN A 110 7.05 28.84 -24.66
CA ASN A 110 8.51 28.86 -24.51
C ASN A 110 9.31 27.89 -25.40
N GLY A 111 8.99 27.81 -26.71
CA GLY A 111 9.89 27.19 -27.70
C GLY A 111 10.07 25.67 -27.61
N LYS A 112 9.26 24.99 -26.79
CA LYS A 112 9.22 23.53 -26.71
C LYS A 112 8.06 23.02 -27.60
N PRO A 113 8.26 22.00 -28.46
CA PRO A 113 7.15 21.33 -29.12
C PRO A 113 6.13 20.92 -28.05
N ALA A 114 4.84 21.23 -28.27
CA ALA A 114 3.80 20.72 -27.39
C ALA A 114 3.81 19.19 -27.53
N ASP A 115 4.19 18.49 -26.47
CA ASP A 115 4.08 17.03 -26.39
C ASP A 115 2.58 16.69 -26.40
N ASN A 116 2.00 16.58 -27.58
CA ASN A 116 0.57 16.33 -27.79
C ASN A 116 0.21 14.85 -27.56
N VAL A 117 1.11 14.06 -26.99
CA VAL A 117 0.96 12.62 -26.77
C VAL A 117 0.80 12.36 -25.27
N TRP A 118 -0.23 11.60 -24.93
CA TRP A 118 -0.49 11.12 -23.58
C TRP A 118 -0.49 9.60 -23.57
N TYR A 119 0.30 9.03 -22.65
CA TYR A 119 0.40 7.60 -22.44
C TYR A 119 -0.60 7.14 -21.39
N PHE A 120 -1.28 6.03 -21.66
CA PHE A 120 -2.24 5.44 -20.74
C PHE A 120 -2.14 3.91 -20.76
N SER A 121 -2.63 3.29 -19.69
CA SER A 121 -2.68 1.84 -19.54
C SER A 121 -4.14 1.38 -19.39
N VAL A 122 -4.47 0.23 -19.98
CA VAL A 122 -5.79 -0.41 -19.90
C VAL A 122 -5.59 -1.84 -19.41
N ILE A 123 -6.29 -2.18 -18.33
CA ILE A 123 -6.26 -3.52 -17.74
C ILE A 123 -7.41 -4.37 -18.29
N ASN A 124 -8.59 -3.77 -18.46
CA ASN A 124 -9.76 -4.49 -18.91
C ASN A 124 -9.69 -4.72 -20.43
N SER A 125 -9.68 -5.98 -20.85
CA SER A 125 -9.59 -6.38 -22.25
C SER A 125 -10.76 -5.87 -23.11
N GLU A 126 -11.95 -5.72 -22.54
CA GLU A 126 -13.12 -5.18 -23.25
C GLU A 126 -12.96 -3.69 -23.53
N VAL A 127 -12.46 -2.93 -22.55
CA VAL A 127 -12.14 -1.50 -22.75
C VAL A 127 -11.01 -1.37 -23.77
N ALA A 128 -9.99 -2.23 -23.71
CA ALA A 128 -8.89 -2.24 -24.66
C ALA A 128 -9.39 -2.54 -26.10
N ARG A 129 -10.32 -3.48 -26.27
CA ARG A 129 -10.95 -3.79 -27.56
C ARG A 129 -11.68 -2.58 -28.14
N GLN A 130 -12.46 -1.88 -27.32
CA GLN A 130 -13.17 -0.67 -27.76
C GLN A 130 -12.20 0.47 -28.15
N VAL A 131 -11.11 0.63 -27.40
CA VAL A 131 -10.04 1.59 -27.72
C VAL A 131 -9.33 1.21 -29.03
N GLU A 132 -9.05 -0.08 -29.24
CA GLU A 132 -8.45 -0.58 -30.47
C GLU A 132 -9.37 -0.39 -31.69
N GLU A 133 -10.67 -0.65 -31.54
CA GLU A 133 -11.67 -0.40 -32.58
C GLU A 133 -11.75 1.08 -32.95
N ALA A 134 -11.77 1.97 -31.95
CA ALA A 134 -11.77 3.39 -32.20
C ALA A 134 -10.47 3.90 -32.85
N SER A 135 -9.33 3.31 -32.50
CA SER A 135 -8.04 3.58 -33.15
C SER A 135 -8.07 3.16 -34.62
N LYS A 136 -8.58 1.95 -34.94
CA LYS A 136 -8.73 1.46 -36.31
C LYS A 136 -9.70 2.31 -37.13
N ALA A 137 -10.77 2.81 -36.50
CA ALA A 137 -11.73 3.70 -37.13
C ALA A 137 -11.21 5.15 -37.29
N GLY A 138 -10.06 5.49 -36.71
CA GLY A 138 -9.54 6.87 -36.68
C GLY A 138 -10.47 7.86 -35.98
N SER A 139 -11.35 7.35 -35.10
CA SER A 139 -12.39 8.16 -34.47
C SER A 139 -11.85 8.91 -33.26
N LYS A 140 -12.39 10.10 -33.01
CA LYS A 140 -12.11 10.86 -31.80
C LYS A 140 -12.79 10.16 -30.61
N VAL A 141 -12.07 10.01 -29.51
CA VAL A 141 -12.56 9.34 -28.30
C VAL A 141 -12.30 10.15 -27.06
N THR A 142 -13.18 10.00 -26.08
CA THR A 142 -12.96 10.47 -24.70
C THR A 142 -12.62 9.27 -23.82
N LEU A 143 -11.42 9.26 -23.25
CA LEU A 143 -10.93 8.24 -22.34
C LEU A 143 -11.09 8.72 -20.91
N HIS A 144 -11.82 7.96 -20.10
CA HIS A 144 -11.97 8.19 -18.66
C HIS A 144 -10.93 7.36 -17.91
N TYR A 145 -10.16 8.02 -17.05
CA TYR A 145 -9.05 7.41 -16.35
C TYR A 145 -9.07 7.67 -14.85
N LYS A 146 -8.39 6.78 -14.13
CA LYS A 146 -8.05 6.93 -12.72
C LYS A 146 -6.54 6.97 -12.61
N GLU A 147 -6.02 8.09 -12.11
CA GLU A 147 -4.60 8.22 -11.82
C GLU A 147 -4.29 7.57 -10.47
N LYS A 148 -3.29 6.70 -10.45
CA LYS A 148 -2.81 6.04 -9.23
C LYS A 148 -1.59 6.76 -8.69
N TYR A 149 -1.43 6.76 -7.37
CA TYR A 149 -0.27 7.33 -6.69
C TYR A 149 1.05 6.70 -7.12
N LEU A 150 1.06 5.39 -7.38
CA LEU A 150 2.24 4.64 -7.77
C LEU A 150 1.96 3.80 -9.02
N LYS A 151 2.97 3.75 -9.88
CA LYS A 151 3.05 2.80 -10.99
C LYS A 151 3.42 1.43 -10.43
N ILE A 152 2.60 0.42 -10.73
CA ILE A 152 2.82 -0.96 -10.28
C ILE A 152 2.79 -1.90 -11.48
N ALA A 153 3.75 -2.82 -11.54
CA ALA A 153 3.99 -3.68 -12.71
C ALA A 153 2.78 -4.51 -13.18
N PHE A 154 1.83 -4.84 -12.29
CA PHE A 154 0.61 -5.59 -12.66
C PHE A 154 -0.57 -4.71 -13.11
N ARG A 155 -0.44 -3.38 -13.08
CA ARG A 155 -1.50 -2.43 -13.46
C ARG A 155 -1.23 -1.68 -14.75
N GLY A 156 0.03 -1.67 -15.19
CA GLY A 156 0.44 -1.06 -16.44
C GLY A 156 1.75 -0.32 -16.33
N GLU A 157 2.17 0.24 -17.46
CA GLU A 157 3.40 1.03 -17.55
C GLU A 157 3.23 2.49 -17.13
N THR A 158 1.98 2.95 -16.95
CA THR A 158 1.63 4.31 -16.55
C THR A 158 0.84 4.34 -15.25
N THR A 159 0.73 5.53 -14.64
CA THR A 159 -0.17 5.77 -13.49
C THR A 159 -1.63 5.99 -13.93
N TYR A 160 -1.87 6.18 -15.22
CA TYR A 160 -3.17 6.53 -15.79
C TYR A 160 -3.89 5.27 -16.27
N LEU A 161 -4.84 4.79 -15.47
CA LEU A 161 -5.61 3.59 -15.78
C LEU A 161 -6.95 3.97 -16.41
N VAL A 162 -7.10 3.69 -17.71
CA VAL A 162 -8.35 3.92 -18.42
C VAL A 162 -9.33 2.80 -18.12
N TYR A 163 -10.54 3.17 -17.74
CA TYR A 163 -11.60 2.22 -17.36
C TYR A 163 -12.87 2.35 -18.21
N LYS A 164 -12.99 3.43 -19.00
CA LYS A 164 -14.13 3.65 -19.89
C LYS A 164 -13.69 4.46 -21.11
N VAL A 165 -14.21 4.11 -22.27
CA VAL A 165 -14.05 4.85 -23.52
C VAL A 165 -15.42 5.28 -24.03
N GLU A 166 -15.51 6.52 -24.47
CA GLU A 166 -16.68 7.10 -25.13
C GLU A 166 -16.27 7.53 -26.53
N PRO A 167 -16.64 6.75 -27.57
CA PRO A 167 -16.40 7.16 -28.95
C PRO A 167 -17.29 8.34 -29.30
N GLU A 168 -16.69 9.40 -29.82
CA GLU A 168 -17.41 10.56 -30.35
C GLU A 168 -17.86 10.23 -31.78
N PHE A 169 -18.78 9.27 -31.90
CA PHE A 169 -19.53 9.10 -33.14
C PHE A 169 -20.44 10.32 -33.27
N ALA A 170 -20.02 11.29 -34.10
CA ALA A 170 -20.74 12.51 -34.47
C ALA A 170 -22.12 12.61 -33.81
N THR A 171 -22.16 13.20 -32.60
CA THR A 171 -23.44 13.50 -31.97
C THR A 171 -24.21 14.37 -32.97
N LYS A 172 -25.31 13.83 -33.48
CA LYS A 172 -26.26 14.53 -34.33
C LYS A 172 -26.45 15.93 -33.73
N PRO A 173 -26.17 17.03 -34.46
CA PRO A 173 -26.24 18.36 -33.90
C PRO A 173 -27.60 18.53 -33.24
N ALA A 174 -27.60 18.99 -31.99
CA ALA A 174 -28.81 19.28 -31.25
C ALA A 174 -29.71 20.14 -32.16
N ALA A 175 -30.93 19.67 -32.43
CA ALA A 175 -31.88 20.37 -33.27
C ALA A 175 -31.98 21.82 -32.80
N ALA A 176 -31.72 22.76 -33.72
CA ALA A 176 -31.76 24.17 -33.42
C ALA A 176 -33.13 24.53 -32.79
N PRO A 177 -33.16 25.36 -31.74
CA PRO A 177 -34.43 25.89 -31.25
C PRO A 177 -35.07 26.72 -32.38
N ASN A 178 -36.33 26.40 -32.68
CA ASN A 178 -37.17 27.05 -33.69
C ASN A 178 -37.40 28.53 -33.38
#